data_AF-A0A832ESC6-F1
#
_entry.id   AF-A0A832ESC6-F1
#
_cell.length_a   1.000
_cell.length_b   1.000
_cell.length_c   1.000
_cell.angle_alpha   90.00
_cell.angle_beta   90.00
_cell.angle_gamma   90.00
#
_symmetry.space_group_name_H-M   'P 1'
#
loop_
_entity.id
_entity.type
_entity.pdbx_description
1 polymer ?
#
loop_
_entity_poly.entity_id
_entity_poly.type
_entity_poly.pdbx_seq_one_letter_code
_entity_poly.pdbx_strand_id
1 'polypeptide(L)'
;MPGRRPNILFILTDDLGYSDIGCFGAEIRTPVLDDLAGRGVRLTQFYNCSRCCPTRASLMTGVYPHRAGVGAMVNDQGRPGYRGFIRPDLPTVAERLRAVGYATWM
;
A
#
# COMPACT_ATOMS: atom_id res chain seq x y z
N MET A 1 -9.59 0.01 30.81
CA MET A 1 -10.09 1.00 29.84
C MET A 1 -9.79 0.50 28.45
N PRO A 2 -10.74 0.49 27.49
CA PRO A 2 -10.36 0.29 26.10
C PRO A 2 -9.36 1.39 25.72
N GLY A 3 -8.18 1.00 25.25
CA GLY A 3 -7.11 1.94 24.91
C GLY A 3 -7.53 2.91 23.83
N ARG A 4 -6.94 4.11 23.81
CA ARG A 4 -7.14 5.08 22.71
C ARG A 4 -6.79 4.40 21.39
N ARG A 5 -7.73 4.43 20.43
CA ARG A 5 -7.49 3.87 19.09
C ARG A 5 -6.29 4.58 18.44
N PRO A 6 -5.34 3.85 17.84
CA PRO A 6 -4.14 4.46 17.25
C PRO A 6 -4.49 5.22 15.97
N ASN A 7 -3.67 6.19 15.59
CA ASN A 7 -3.71 6.72 14.22
C ASN A 7 -2.96 5.74 13.29
N ILE A 8 -3.41 5.62 12.04
CA ILE A 8 -2.79 4.75 11.03
C ILE A 8 -2.30 5.65 9.89
N LEU A 9 -1.00 5.62 9.61
CA LEU A 9 -0.37 6.36 8.52
C LEU A 9 0.26 5.37 7.54
N PHE A 10 -0.18 5.40 6.29
CA PHE A 10 0.45 4.67 5.19
C PHE A 10 1.32 5.63 4.38
N ILE A 11 2.62 5.33 4.29
CA ILE A 11 3.56 6.03 3.40
C ILE A 11 3.92 5.05 2.30
N LEU A 12 3.52 5.34 1.06
CA LEU A 12 3.83 4.52 -0.11
C LEU A 12 4.64 5.35 -1.09
N THR A 13 5.89 4.95 -1.32
CA THR A 13 6.77 5.56 -2.32
C THR A 13 6.45 5.05 -3.72
N ASP A 14 6.81 5.83 -4.74
CA ASP A 14 6.67 5.45 -6.15
C ASP A 14 8.05 5.16 -6.73
N ASP A 15 8.25 3.94 -7.22
CA ASP A 15 9.49 3.44 -7.84
C ASP A 15 10.79 3.54 -7.01
N LEU A 16 10.69 3.67 -5.68
CA LEU A 16 11.85 3.61 -4.78
C LEU A 16 12.49 2.21 -4.79
N GLY A 17 13.78 2.14 -5.07
CA GLY A 17 14.57 0.92 -5.07
C GLY A 17 14.81 0.35 -3.67
N TYR A 18 15.10 -0.95 -3.61
CA TYR A 18 15.32 -1.66 -2.33
C TYR A 18 16.48 -1.05 -1.51
N SER A 19 17.57 -0.66 -2.18
CA SER A 19 18.78 -0.12 -1.55
C SER A 19 18.88 1.41 -1.68
N ASP A 20 17.77 2.12 -1.86
CA ASP A 20 17.77 3.59 -2.01
C ASP A 20 17.65 4.33 -0.67
N ILE A 21 17.36 3.63 0.42
CA ILE A 21 17.28 4.18 1.78
C ILE A 21 18.41 3.65 2.66
N GLY A 22 18.97 4.50 3.52
CA GLY A 22 20.19 4.23 4.29
C GLY A 22 20.10 2.96 5.13
N CYS A 23 18.97 2.73 5.79
CA CYS A 23 18.71 1.52 6.58
C CYS A 23 18.63 0.20 5.77
N PHE A 24 18.70 0.28 4.44
CA PHE A 24 18.83 -0.83 3.49
C PHE A 24 20.13 -0.77 2.64
N GLY A 25 21.08 0.11 2.98
CA GLY A 25 22.43 0.14 2.41
C GLY A 25 22.73 1.25 1.40
N ALA A 26 21.88 2.28 1.32
CA ALA A 26 22.04 3.38 0.36
C ALA A 26 23.17 4.37 0.71
N GLU A 27 23.68 5.04 -0.32
CA GLU A 27 24.47 6.27 -0.22
C GLU A 27 23.62 7.54 -0.07
N ILE A 28 22.34 7.46 -0.42
CA ILE A 28 21.38 8.56 -0.31
C ILE A 28 21.10 8.87 1.16
N ARG A 29 21.17 10.15 1.54
CA ARG A 29 20.92 10.57 2.93
C ARG A 29 19.42 10.58 3.24
N THR A 30 18.96 9.58 3.99
CA THR A 30 17.55 9.44 4.40
C THR A 30 17.33 9.39 5.92
N PRO A 31 17.87 10.36 6.69
CA PRO A 31 17.98 10.25 8.15
C PRO A 31 16.65 10.08 8.89
N VAL A 32 15.56 10.63 8.36
CA VAL A 32 14.21 10.49 8.96
C VAL A 32 13.67 9.06 8.81
N LEU A 33 13.88 8.44 7.64
CA LEU A 33 13.48 7.05 7.40
C LEU A 33 14.38 6.08 8.18
N ASP A 34 15.67 6.40 8.29
CA ASP A 34 16.62 5.60 9.05
C ASP A 34 16.29 5.60 10.55
N ASP A 35 15.93 6.75 11.12
CA ASP A 35 15.46 6.86 12.50
C ASP A 35 14.13 6.10 12.72
N LEU A 36 13.18 6.20 11.79
CA LEU A 36 11.93 5.44 11.85
C LEU A 36 12.20 3.93 11.85
N ALA A 37 13.13 3.47 11.00
CA ALA A 37 13.52 2.07 10.91
C ALA A 37 14.28 1.59 12.15
N GLY A 38 15.12 2.44 12.76
CA GLY A 38 15.86 2.14 13.99
C GLY A 38 14.96 1.98 15.23
N ARG A 39 13.78 2.62 15.21
CA ARG A 39 12.76 2.52 16.28
C ARG A 39 11.61 1.57 15.94
N GLY A 40 11.68 0.90 14.80
CA GLY A 40 10.59 0.09 14.25
C GLY A 40 11.02 -1.31 13.83
N VAL A 41 10.27 -1.87 12.88
CA VAL A 41 10.56 -3.17 12.27
C VAL A 41 10.91 -2.96 10.80
N ARG A 42 12.02 -3.56 10.35
CA ARG A 42 12.42 -3.59 8.95
C ARG A 42 12.03 -4.92 8.34
N LEU A 43 11.41 -4.87 7.16
CA LEU A 43 11.03 -6.06 6.40
C LEU A 43 12.02 -6.24 5.25
N THR A 44 12.80 -7.32 5.26
CA THR A 44 13.71 -7.69 4.16
C THR A 44 13.04 -8.58 3.11
N GLN A 45 11.82 -9.04 3.40
CA GLN A 45 11.00 -9.88 2.52
C GLN A 45 9.57 -9.33 2.43
N PHE A 46 9.44 -8.12 1.91
CA PHE A 46 8.16 -7.48 1.59
C PHE A 46 7.99 -7.41 0.07
N TYR A 47 6.85 -7.87 -0.44
CA TYR A 47 6.63 -8.05 -1.88
C TYR A 47 5.48 -7.20 -2.39
N ASN A 48 5.62 -6.68 -3.61
CA ASN A 48 4.58 -5.95 -4.33
C ASN A 48 4.18 -6.69 -5.63
N CYS A 49 3.30 -6.10 -6.43
CA CYS A 49 2.83 -6.69 -7.69
C CYS A 49 3.62 -6.23 -8.92
N SER A 50 4.89 -5.83 -8.75
CA SER A 50 5.83 -5.38 -9.81
C SER A 50 5.42 -4.14 -10.61
N ARG A 51 4.24 -3.56 -10.37
CA ARG A 51 3.76 -2.31 -10.99
C ARG A 51 2.89 -1.50 -10.01
N CYS A 52 2.79 -0.20 -10.25
CA CYS A 52 2.07 0.74 -9.41
C CYS A 52 0.58 0.38 -9.23
N CYS A 53 -0.21 0.28 -10.31
CA CYS A 53 -1.66 0.08 -10.23
C CYS A 53 -2.07 -1.24 -9.55
N PRO A 54 -1.50 -2.41 -9.93
CA PRO A 54 -1.78 -3.67 -9.24
C PRO A 54 -1.40 -3.67 -7.76
N THR A 55 -0.27 -3.06 -7.42
CA THR A 55 0.21 -2.96 -6.03
C THR A 55 -0.75 -2.09 -5.20
N ARG A 56 -1.11 -0.91 -5.71
CA ARG A 56 -2.03 0.02 -5.04
C ARG A 56 -3.42 -0.61 -4.87
N ALA A 57 -3.93 -1.31 -5.88
CA ALA A 57 -5.21 -2.03 -5.80
C ALA A 57 -5.18 -3.12 -4.71
N SER A 58 -4.09 -3.88 -4.63
CA SER A 58 -3.92 -4.93 -3.63
C SER A 58 -3.76 -4.36 -2.22
N LEU A 59 -2.97 -3.28 -2.07
CA LEU A 59 -2.80 -2.57 -0.80
C LEU A 59 -4.13 -2.02 -0.27
N MET A 60 -4.93 -1.42 -1.15
CA MET A 60 -6.22 -0.83 -0.75
C MET A 60 -7.26 -1.87 -0.40
N THR A 61 -7.26 -3.05 -1.03
CA THR A 61 -8.37 -4.03 -0.90
C THR A 61 -8.03 -5.28 -0.09
N GLY A 62 -6.74 -5.57 0.11
CA GLY A 62 -6.27 -6.79 0.77
C GLY A 62 -6.44 -8.06 -0.06
N VAL A 63 -6.68 -7.96 -1.37
CA VAL A 63 -6.80 -9.10 -2.27
C VAL A 63 -5.85 -9.00 -3.46
N TYR A 64 -5.57 -10.12 -4.13
CA TYR A 64 -4.76 -10.14 -5.35
C TYR A 64 -5.33 -9.20 -6.43
N PRO A 65 -4.47 -8.62 -7.29
CA PRO A 65 -4.87 -7.56 -8.23
C PRO A 65 -5.92 -8.02 -9.25
N HIS A 66 -5.84 -9.28 -9.69
CA HIS A 66 -6.84 -9.91 -10.55
C HIS A 66 -8.23 -9.99 -9.89
N ARG A 67 -8.27 -10.21 -8.57
CA ARG A 67 -9.52 -10.19 -7.82
C ARG A 67 -10.02 -8.76 -7.63
N ALA A 68 -9.11 -7.81 -7.45
CA ALA A 68 -9.41 -6.39 -7.30
C ALA A 68 -9.93 -5.71 -8.58
N GLY A 69 -9.68 -6.27 -9.77
CA GLY A 69 -10.07 -5.68 -11.07
C GLY A 69 -8.93 -4.99 -11.83
N VAL A 70 -7.72 -5.02 -11.27
CA VAL A 70 -6.52 -4.32 -11.77
C VAL A 70 -5.36 -5.31 -11.96
N GLY A 71 -5.62 -6.41 -12.69
CA GLY A 71 -4.61 -7.44 -12.99
C GLY A 71 -3.46 -7.00 -13.90
N ALA A 72 -3.56 -5.81 -14.50
CA ALA A 72 -2.54 -5.19 -15.35
C ALA A 72 -2.46 -3.67 -15.07
N MET A 73 -2.33 -2.83 -16.09
CA MET A 73 -2.49 -1.37 -15.94
C MET A 73 -3.99 -0.99 -15.96
N VAL A 74 -4.29 0.30 -16.11
CA VAL A 74 -5.66 0.86 -16.03
C VAL A 74 -6.46 0.79 -17.34
N ASN A 75 -5.97 0.08 -18.35
CA ASN A 75 -6.70 -0.11 -19.60
C ASN A 75 -7.77 -1.20 -19.40
N ASP A 76 -9.02 -0.89 -19.72
CA ASP A 76 -10.11 -1.87 -19.67
C ASP A 76 -9.97 -2.91 -20.80
N GLN A 77 -9.76 -4.17 -20.43
CA GLN A 77 -9.65 -5.30 -21.35
C GLN A 77 -10.95 -6.10 -21.48
N GLY A 78 -12.06 -5.60 -20.92
CA GLY A 78 -13.39 -6.23 -20.99
C GLY A 78 -13.54 -7.50 -20.14
N ARG A 79 -12.56 -7.83 -19.30
CA ARG A 79 -12.57 -9.02 -18.42
C ARG A 79 -12.68 -8.60 -16.95
N PRO A 80 -13.40 -9.34 -16.08
CA PRO A 80 -13.64 -8.93 -14.70
C PRO A 80 -12.39 -8.54 -13.89
N GLY A 81 -11.27 -9.26 -14.07
CA GLY A 81 -10.00 -8.98 -13.37
C GLY A 81 -9.11 -7.92 -14.03
N TYR A 82 -9.52 -7.36 -15.17
CA TYR A 82 -8.72 -6.46 -16.00
C TYR A 82 -9.56 -5.27 -16.48
N ARG A 83 -10.47 -4.79 -15.64
CA ARG A 83 -11.30 -3.61 -15.96
C ARG A 83 -10.53 -2.30 -15.82
N GLY A 84 -9.41 -2.31 -15.08
CA GLY A 84 -8.54 -1.14 -14.91
C GLY A 84 -8.92 -0.24 -13.72
N PHE A 85 -9.93 -0.64 -12.93
CA PHE A 85 -10.34 0.03 -11.71
C PHE A 85 -10.67 -0.98 -10.61
N ILE A 86 -10.64 -0.53 -9.35
CA ILE A 86 -11.04 -1.37 -8.21
C ILE A 86 -12.53 -1.68 -8.33
N ARG A 87 -12.89 -2.95 -8.25
CA ARG A 87 -14.28 -3.35 -8.37
C ARG A 87 -15.16 -2.69 -7.29
N PRO A 88 -16.36 -2.19 -7.63
CA PRO A 88 -17.24 -1.52 -6.69
C PRO A 88 -17.73 -2.39 -5.52
N ASP A 89 -17.68 -3.72 -5.65
CA ASP A 89 -18.11 -4.66 -4.60
C ASP A 89 -17.01 -4.97 -3.57
N LEU A 90 -15.81 -4.39 -3.72
CA LEU A 90 -14.69 -4.58 -2.80
C LEU A 90 -14.42 -3.32 -1.98
N PRO A 91 -14.73 -3.31 -0.68
CA PRO A 91 -14.44 -2.16 0.15
C PRO A 91 -12.93 -2.05 0.40
N THR A 92 -12.42 -0.85 0.23
CA THR A 92 -11.06 -0.43 0.53
C THR A 92 -10.79 -0.40 2.03
N VAL A 93 -9.51 -0.39 2.42
CA VAL A 93 -9.08 -0.20 3.81
C VAL A 93 -9.60 1.12 4.38
N ALA A 94 -9.71 2.17 3.57
CA ALA A 94 -10.29 3.44 3.97
C ALA A 94 -11.78 3.30 4.29
N GLU A 95 -12.57 2.64 3.45
CA GLU A 95 -14.00 2.42 3.70
C GLU A 95 -14.22 1.54 4.94
N ARG A 96 -13.39 0.50 5.12
CA ARG A 96 -13.43 -0.36 6.31
C ARG A 96 -13.11 0.41 7.60
N LEU A 97 -12.08 1.26 7.57
CA LEU A 97 -11.70 2.10 8.72
C LEU A 97 -12.77 3.17 9.02
N ARG A 98 -13.33 3.79 7.98
CA ARG A 98 -14.41 4.77 8.11
C ARG A 98 -15.66 4.16 8.74
N ALA A 99 -16.02 2.94 8.35
CA ALA A 99 -17.17 2.22 8.93
C ALA A 99 -17.04 1.98 10.45
N VAL A 100 -15.82 1.97 10.99
CA VAL A 100 -15.58 1.85 12.44
C VAL A 100 -15.19 3.17 13.10
N GLY A 101 -15.39 4.31 12.43
CA GLY A 101 -15.28 5.65 13.03
C GLY A 101 -13.91 6.31 12.90
N TYR A 102 -13.02 5.82 12.05
CA TYR A 102 -11.82 6.57 11.67
C TYR A 102 -12.18 7.64 10.65
N ALA A 103 -11.56 8.81 10.78
CA ALA A 103 -11.46 9.75 9.68
C ALA A 103 -10.33 9.29 8.75
N THR A 104 -10.54 9.44 7.44
CA THR A 104 -9.66 8.90 6.40
C THR A 104 -9.29 10.00 5.42
N TRP A 105 -8.00 10.14 5.14
CA TRP A 105 -7.45 11.13 4.21
C TRP A 105 -6.47 10.45 3.26
N MET A 106 -6.32 11.03 2.06
CA MET A 106 -5.36 10.65 1.04
C MET A 106 -4.70 11.91 0.51
#